data_AF-A0A2G9UZH8-F1
#
_entry.id   AF-A0A2G9UZH8-F1
#
_cell.length_a   1.000
_cell.length_b   1.000
_cell.length_c   1.000
_cell.angle_alpha   90.00
_cell.angle_beta   90.00
_cell.angle_gamma   90.00
#
_symmetry.space_group_name_H-M   'P 1'
#
loop_
_entity.id
_entity.type
_entity.pdbx_description
1 polymer ?
#
loop_
_entity_poly.entity_id
_entity_poly.type
_entity_poly.pdbx_seq_one_letter_code
_entity_poly.pdbx_strand_id
1 'polypeptide(L)'
;MVMVCNLLPVQISDSAEEIEEKCRKAVSDTDSRLTYNPDTRPAISNLIDLYRAVTGTSIATVEESGWDQFELKKQLSRAVAERFLPIREKFLSLEKGQEVDEILFENGKRARSIAEQNMDEIHRIVGFS
;
A
#
# COMPACT_ATOMS: atom_id res chain seq x y z
N MET A 1 4.30 -0.02 -0.56
CA MET A 1 3.33 0.98 -0.07
C MET A 1 2.32 0.23 0.78
N VAL A 2 2.47 0.29 2.11
CA VAL A 2 1.56 -0.35 3.06
C VAL A 2 0.51 0.70 3.45
N MET A 3 -0.78 0.39 3.30
CA MET A 3 -1.83 1.27 3.85
C MET A 3 -2.08 0.91 5.32
N VAL A 4 -1.91 1.90 6.19
CA VAL A 4 -2.12 1.75 7.63
C VAL A 4 -3.55 2.15 7.96
N CYS A 5 -4.47 1.18 7.94
CA CYS A 5 -5.67 1.29 8.75
C CYS A 5 -5.23 1.23 10.22
N ASN A 6 -5.87 1.99 11.10
CA ASN A 6 -5.37 2.29 12.45
C ASN A 6 -5.36 1.10 13.45
N LEU A 7 -5.13 -0.14 12.98
CA LEU A 7 -4.52 -1.27 13.71
C LEU A 7 -4.20 -2.52 12.83
N LEU A 8 -4.39 -2.50 11.50
CA LEU A 8 -3.98 -3.62 10.62
C LEU A 8 -3.43 -3.13 9.27
N PRO A 9 -2.25 -3.61 8.84
CA PRO A 9 -1.64 -3.21 7.57
C PRO A 9 -2.27 -3.94 6.39
N VAL A 10 -2.78 -3.19 5.43
CA VAL A 10 -3.23 -3.71 4.13
C VAL A 10 -2.03 -3.76 3.18
N GLN A 11 -1.73 -4.96 2.70
CA GLN A 11 -0.66 -5.22 1.74
C GLN A 11 -1.20 -5.15 0.30
N ILE A 12 -0.32 -4.82 -0.63
CA ILE A 12 -0.67 -4.69 -2.05
C ILE A 12 -1.03 -6.03 -2.72
N SER A 13 -0.60 -7.13 -2.10
CA SER A 13 -0.84 -8.50 -2.54
C SER A 13 -2.03 -9.17 -1.83
N ASP A 14 -2.62 -8.51 -0.83
CA ASP A 14 -3.75 -9.06 -0.08
C ASP A 14 -4.92 -9.39 -1.01
N SER A 15 -5.65 -10.48 -0.73
CA SER A 15 -6.91 -10.80 -1.38
C SER A 15 -8.03 -9.81 -0.98
N ALA A 16 -9.13 -9.80 -1.74
CA ALA A 16 -10.28 -8.97 -1.42
C ALA A 16 -10.84 -9.30 -0.01
N GLU A 17 -10.86 -10.58 0.35
CA GLU A 17 -11.29 -11.07 1.67
C GLU A 17 -10.37 -10.60 2.79
N GLU A 18 -9.04 -10.66 2.57
CA GLU A 18 -8.05 -10.16 3.54
C GLU A 18 -8.18 -8.64 3.75
N ILE A 19 -8.36 -7.89 2.67
CA ILE A 19 -8.58 -6.43 2.71
C ILE A 19 -9.88 -6.13 3.48
N GLU A 20 -10.97 -6.82 3.17
CA GLU A 20 -12.25 -6.67 3.85
C GLU A 20 -12.12 -6.95 5.35
N GLU A 21 -11.51 -8.07 5.72
CA GLU A 21 -11.32 -8.43 7.13
C GLU A 21 -10.48 -7.41 7.89
N LYS A 22 -9.41 -6.92 7.28
CA LYS A 22 -8.53 -5.88 7.87
C LYS A 22 -9.26 -4.56 8.05
N CYS A 23 -10.02 -4.11 7.04
CA CYS A 23 -10.83 -2.88 7.14
C CYS A 23 -11.93 -3.00 8.18
N ARG A 24 -12.60 -4.16 8.26
CA ARG A 24 -13.65 -4.44 9.26
C ARG A 24 -13.12 -4.34 10.69
N LYS A 25 -11.91 -4.86 10.94
CA LYS A 25 -11.24 -4.86 12.26
C LYS A 25 -10.57 -3.52 12.62
N ALA A 26 -10.49 -2.57 11.69
CA ALA A 26 -9.84 -1.29 11.94
C ALA A 26 -10.50 -0.58 13.14
N VAL A 27 -9.69 -0.03 14.04
CA VAL A 27 -10.24 0.70 15.19
C VAL A 27 -10.90 1.99 14.71
N SER A 28 -12.06 2.29 15.30
CA SER A 28 -12.85 3.49 15.06
C SER A 28 -13.36 4.07 16.38
N ASP A 29 -13.80 5.32 16.34
CA ASP A 29 -14.33 6.01 17.53
C ASP A 29 -15.69 5.45 17.94
N THR A 30 -16.20 5.84 19.10
CA THR A 30 -17.53 5.45 19.58
C THR A 30 -18.68 6.18 18.87
N ASP A 31 -18.43 7.37 18.32
CA ASP A 31 -19.44 8.16 17.58
C ASP A 31 -19.56 7.66 16.13
N SER A 32 -20.72 7.11 15.77
CA SER A 32 -20.97 6.53 14.45
C SER A 32 -20.96 7.56 13.30
N ARG A 33 -21.08 8.86 13.60
CA ARG A 33 -21.05 9.93 12.58
C ARG A 33 -19.67 10.04 11.94
N LEU A 34 -19.64 10.33 10.65
CA LEU A 34 -18.41 10.61 9.91
C LEU A 34 -18.13 12.10 10.00
N THR A 35 -17.26 12.51 10.93
CA THR A 35 -16.78 13.90 11.03
C THR A 35 -15.27 13.92 11.01
N TYR A 36 -14.69 14.74 10.15
CA TYR A 36 -13.26 14.86 9.98
C TYR A 36 -12.68 15.84 11.01
N ASN A 37 -11.91 15.29 11.94
CA ASN A 37 -11.15 16.08 12.90
C ASN A 37 -9.94 15.24 13.34
N PRO A 38 -8.75 15.42 12.75
CA PRO A 38 -7.59 14.58 13.06
C PRO A 38 -7.09 14.75 14.50
N ASP A 39 -7.33 15.91 15.12
CA ASP A 39 -6.90 16.19 16.49
C ASP A 39 -7.77 15.47 17.53
N THR A 40 -9.10 15.49 17.35
CA THR A 40 -10.04 14.91 18.34
C THR A 40 -10.57 13.55 17.93
N ARG A 41 -10.53 13.21 16.65
CA ARG A 41 -11.06 11.98 16.05
C ARG A 41 -10.06 11.36 15.05
N PRO A 42 -8.84 11.01 15.50
CA PRO A 42 -7.78 10.53 14.62
C PRO A 42 -8.14 9.23 13.89
N ALA A 43 -8.92 8.33 14.51
CA ALA A 43 -9.24 7.04 13.91
C ALA A 43 -10.18 7.17 12.70
N ILE A 44 -11.29 7.91 12.83
CA ILE A 44 -12.19 8.12 11.70
C ILE A 44 -11.55 9.02 10.64
N SER A 45 -10.78 10.04 11.03
CA SER A 45 -10.12 10.95 10.10
C SER A 45 -9.11 10.21 9.23
N ASN A 46 -8.35 9.27 9.80
CA ASN A 46 -7.46 8.39 9.03
C ASN A 46 -8.24 7.50 8.04
N LEU A 47 -9.38 6.93 8.43
CA LEU A 47 -10.20 6.14 7.50
C LEU A 47 -10.76 6.99 6.35
N ILE A 48 -11.16 8.23 6.63
CA ILE A 48 -11.58 9.19 5.62
C ILE A 48 -10.40 9.52 4.71
N ASP A 49 -9.22 9.84 5.24
CA ASP A 49 -8.04 10.16 4.43
C ASP A 49 -7.61 9.00 3.53
N LEU A 50 -7.64 7.77 4.01
CA LEU A 50 -7.38 6.58 3.19
C LEU A 50 -8.43 6.44 2.07
N TYR A 51 -9.71 6.58 2.39
CA TYR A 51 -10.77 6.49 1.38
C TYR A 51 -10.59 7.54 0.29
N ARG A 52 -10.28 8.78 0.69
CA ARG A 52 -9.99 9.88 -0.24
C ARG A 52 -8.74 9.64 -1.07
N ALA A 53 -7.67 9.10 -0.48
CA ALA A 53 -6.44 8.80 -1.21
C ALA A 53 -6.66 7.74 -2.30
N VAL A 54 -7.56 6.79 -2.08
CA VAL A 54 -7.86 5.70 -3.02
C VAL A 54 -8.87 6.12 -4.08
N THR A 55 -9.89 6.90 -3.71
CA THR A 55 -11.03 7.24 -4.59
C THR A 55 -10.97 8.64 -5.18
N GLY A 56 -10.17 9.54 -4.62
CA GLY A 56 -10.18 10.97 -4.97
C GLY A 56 -11.37 11.75 -4.39
N THR A 57 -12.23 11.11 -3.59
CA THR A 57 -13.42 11.75 -2.99
C THR A 57 -13.02 12.90 -2.05
N SER A 58 -13.87 13.93 -1.91
CA SER A 58 -13.63 15.03 -0.98
C SER A 58 -14.04 14.65 0.46
N ILE A 59 -13.51 15.35 1.47
CA ILE A 59 -13.94 15.14 2.88
C ILE A 59 -15.45 15.38 2.99
N ALA A 60 -15.92 16.52 2.48
CA ALA A 60 -17.31 16.95 2.58
C ALA A 60 -18.25 15.88 2.02
N THR A 61 -17.92 15.28 0.88
CA THR A 61 -18.71 14.20 0.29
C THR A 61 -18.82 12.97 1.21
N VAL A 62 -17.76 12.64 1.96
CA VAL A 62 -17.80 11.53 2.92
C VAL A 62 -18.63 11.90 4.16
N GLU A 63 -18.49 13.11 4.68
CA GLU A 63 -19.28 13.59 5.82
C GLU A 63 -20.78 13.71 5.48
N GLU A 64 -21.11 14.12 4.26
CA GLU A 64 -22.48 14.29 3.75
C GLU A 64 -23.09 12.99 3.18
N SER A 65 -22.32 11.91 3.09
CA SER A 65 -22.75 10.63 2.49
C SER A 65 -23.91 9.96 3.21
N GLY A 66 -24.15 10.32 4.47
CA GLY A 66 -25.10 9.63 5.36
C GLY A 66 -24.61 8.24 5.81
N TRP A 67 -23.36 7.87 5.50
CA TRP A 67 -22.76 6.63 5.96
C TRP A 67 -22.42 6.69 7.44
N ASP A 68 -22.39 5.51 8.05
CA ASP A 68 -21.76 5.32 9.36
C ASP A 68 -20.34 4.77 9.18
N GLN A 69 -19.64 4.56 10.30
CA GLN A 69 -18.28 4.01 10.29
C GLN A 69 -18.19 2.61 9.66
N PHE A 70 -19.25 1.80 9.75
CA PHE A 70 -19.25 0.45 9.21
C PHE A 70 -19.33 0.49 7.69
N GLU A 71 -20.23 1.32 7.15
CA GLU A 71 -20.33 1.51 5.70
C GLU A 71 -19.06 2.18 5.15
N LEU A 72 -18.46 3.15 5.86
CA LEU A 72 -17.16 3.71 5.45
C LEU A 72 -16.07 2.62 5.33
N LYS A 73 -15.95 1.72 6.31
CA LYS A 73 -14.98 0.62 6.27
C LYS A 73 -15.22 -0.34 5.11
N LYS A 74 -16.48 -0.60 4.78
CA LYS A 74 -16.88 -1.45 3.64
C LYS A 74 -16.64 -0.78 2.30
N GLN A 75 -16.90 0.53 2.19
CA GLN A 75 -16.62 1.30 0.97
C GLN A 75 -15.10 1.43 0.76
N LEU A 76 -14.34 1.63 1.83
CA LEU A 76 -12.88 1.58 1.80
C LEU A 76 -12.37 0.22 1.34
N SER A 77 -12.84 -0.90 1.91
CA SER A 77 -12.34 -2.23 1.51
C SER A 77 -12.58 -2.51 0.03
N ARG A 78 -13.76 -2.15 -0.49
CA ARG A 78 -14.09 -2.28 -1.91
C ARG A 78 -13.19 -1.43 -2.79
N ALA A 79 -13.06 -0.15 -2.49
CA ALA A 79 -12.23 0.77 -3.25
C ALA A 79 -10.76 0.31 -3.29
N VAL A 80 -10.23 -0.17 -2.17
CA VAL A 80 -8.87 -0.70 -2.08
C VAL A 80 -8.71 -1.99 -2.88
N ALA A 81 -9.64 -2.93 -2.75
CA ALA A 81 -9.60 -4.20 -3.48
C ALA A 81 -9.66 -3.97 -5.00
N GLU A 82 -10.55 -3.11 -5.48
CA GLU A 82 -10.64 -2.73 -6.89
C GLU A 82 -9.36 -2.07 -7.38
N ARG A 83 -8.78 -1.17 -6.57
CA ARG A 83 -7.54 -0.48 -6.93
C ARG A 83 -6.34 -1.42 -7.01
N PHE A 84 -6.29 -2.42 -6.14
CA PHE A 84 -5.16 -3.36 -6.04
C PHE A 84 -5.29 -4.57 -6.97
N LEU A 85 -6.50 -4.88 -7.45
CA LEU A 85 -6.77 -6.03 -8.33
C LEU A 85 -5.77 -6.17 -9.50
N PRO A 86 -5.53 -5.16 -10.37
CA PRO A 86 -4.60 -5.33 -11.49
C PRO A 86 -3.15 -5.57 -11.04
N ILE A 87 -2.77 -5.03 -9.88
CA ILE A 87 -1.42 -5.21 -9.31
C ILE A 87 -1.28 -6.64 -8.78
N ARG A 88 -2.28 -7.12 -8.05
CA ARG A 88 -2.32 -8.48 -7.51
C ARG A 88 -2.33 -9.52 -8.63
N GLU A 89 -3.12 -9.31 -9.68
CA GLU A 89 -3.13 -10.20 -10.85
C GLU A 89 -1.77 -10.27 -11.53
N LYS A 90 -1.12 -9.12 -11.76
CA LYS A 90 0.22 -9.10 -12.33
C LYS A 90 1.23 -9.77 -11.39
N PHE A 91 1.17 -9.50 -10.09
CA PHE A 91 2.01 -10.14 -9.08
C PHE A 91 1.89 -11.67 -9.13
N LEU A 92 0.66 -12.21 -9.05
CA LEU A 92 0.40 -13.65 -9.10
C LEU A 92 0.80 -14.28 -10.45
N SER A 93 0.73 -13.52 -11.54
CA SER A 93 1.21 -13.98 -12.84
C SER A 93 2.74 -14.09 -12.88
N LEU A 94 3.44 -13.10 -12.28
CA LEU A 94 4.90 -13.05 -12.22
C LEU A 94 5.46 -14.14 -11.31
N GLU A 95 4.81 -14.42 -10.18
CA GLU A 95 5.23 -15.49 -9.25
C GLU A 95 5.24 -16.89 -9.88
N LYS A 96 4.46 -17.11 -10.94
CA LYS A 96 4.40 -18.41 -11.64
C LYS A 96 5.43 -18.55 -12.75
N GLY A 97 6.09 -17.46 -13.14
CA GLY A 97 7.02 -17.41 -14.27
C GLY A 97 8.48 -17.30 -13.84
N GLN A 98 9.37 -17.28 -14.84
CA GLN A 98 10.80 -17.02 -14.65
C GLN A 98 11.20 -15.58 -15.05
N GLU A 99 10.24 -14.78 -15.54
CA GLU A 99 10.45 -13.41 -16.04
C GLU A 99 11.20 -12.54 -15.01
N VAL A 100 10.82 -12.65 -13.73
CA VAL A 100 11.47 -11.88 -12.65
C VAL A 100 12.94 -12.30 -12.48
N ASP A 101 13.22 -13.60 -12.46
CA ASP A 101 14.58 -14.12 -12.28
C ASP A 101 15.49 -13.73 -13.46
N GLU A 102 14.98 -13.80 -14.68
CA GLU A 102 15.70 -13.39 -15.89
C GLU A 102 16.05 -11.89 -15.86
N ILE A 103 15.09 -11.04 -15.51
CA ILE A 103 15.30 -9.59 -15.37
C ILE A 103 16.33 -9.31 -14.28
N LEU A 104 16.23 -9.98 -13.13
CA LEU A 104 17.17 -9.80 -12.01
C LEU A 104 18.58 -10.26 -12.39
N PHE A 105 18.72 -11.34 -13.14
CA PHE A 105 20.01 -11.85 -13.61
C PHE A 105 20.69 -10.86 -14.57
N GLU A 106 19.98 -10.37 -15.58
CA GLU A 106 20.53 -9.42 -16.55
C GLU A 106 20.86 -8.06 -15.92
N ASN A 107 19.98 -7.53 -15.07
CA ASN A 107 20.26 -6.30 -14.33
C ASN A 107 21.43 -6.49 -13.34
N GLY A 108 21.54 -7.68 -12.74
CA GLY A 108 22.64 -8.06 -11.86
C GLY A 108 23.99 -8.02 -12.56
N LYS A 109 24.09 -8.53 -13.80
CA LYS A 109 25.32 -8.42 -14.61
C LYS A 109 25.73 -6.97 -14.84
N ARG A 110 24.75 -6.13 -15.22
CA ARG A 110 25.01 -4.71 -15.48
C ARG A 110 25.47 -3.98 -14.22
N ALA A 111 24.79 -4.19 -13.10
CA ALA A 111 25.15 -3.59 -11.82
C ALA A 111 26.55 -4.06 -11.36
N ARG A 112 26.86 -5.35 -11.54
CA ARG A 112 28.17 -5.92 -11.19
C ARG A 112 29.29 -5.30 -12.01
N SER A 113 29.12 -5.14 -13.33
CA SER A 113 30.14 -4.51 -14.18
C SER A 113 30.50 -3.09 -13.73
N ILE A 114 29.50 -2.31 -13.31
CA ILE A 114 29.72 -0.96 -12.77
C ILE A 114 30.43 -1.03 -11.41
N ALA A 115 30.00 -1.95 -10.54
CA ALA A 115 30.59 -2.13 -9.23
C ALA A 115 32.06 -2.58 -9.30
N GLU A 116 32.39 -3.49 -10.22
CA GLU A 116 33.75 -3.97 -10.46
C GLU A 116 34.68 -2.83 -10.87
N GLN A 117 34.27 -1.96 -11.82
CA GLN A 117 35.05 -0.79 -12.21
C GLN A 117 35.35 0.14 -11.05
N ASN A 118 34.34 0.41 -10.21
CA ASN A 118 34.50 1.26 -9.03
C ASN A 118 35.43 0.59 -8.00
N MET A 119 35.30 -0.71 -7.78
CA MET A 119 36.14 -1.45 -6.85
C MET A 119 37.59 -1.54 -7.32
N ASP A 120 37.86 -1.65 -8.63
CA ASP A 120 39.21 -1.60 -9.19
C ASP A 120 39.87 -0.24 -8.97
N GLU A 121 39.10 0.86 -9.06
CA GLU A 121 39.59 2.19 -8.71
C GLU A 121 39.88 2.30 -7.21
N ILE A 122 38.96 1.85 -6.36
CA ILE A 122 39.14 1.87 -4.90
C ILE A 122 40.37 1.04 -4.51
N HIS A 123 40.53 -0.18 -5.02
CA HIS A 123 41.67 -1.05 -4.76
C HIS A 123 43.00 -0.36 -5.12
N ARG A 124 43.08 0.27 -6.30
CA ARG A 124 44.26 1.06 -6.70
C ARG A 124 44.57 2.20 -5.74
N ILE A 125 43.55 2.92 -5.26
CA ILE A 125 43.73 4.05 -4.32
C ILE A 125 44.24 3.56 -2.96
N VAL A 126 43.69 2.47 -2.44
CA VAL A 126 44.05 1.96 -1.10
C VAL A 126 45.30 1.09 -1.09
N GLY A 127 45.86 0.76 -2.27
CA GLY A 127 47.06 -0.05 -2.41
C GLY A 127 46.81 -1.56 -2.35
N PHE A 128 45.57 -2.00 -2.56
CA PHE A 128 45.26 -3.40 -2.81
C PHE A 128 45.42 -3.69 -4.30
N SER A 129 46.09 -4.79 -4.62
CA SER A 129 46.26 -5.33 -5.99
C SER A 129 45.51 -6.64 -6.13
#